data_AF-A0A966T003-F1
#
_entry.id   AF-A0A966T003-F1
#
_cell.length_a   1.000
_cell.length_b   1.000
_cell.length_c   1.000
_cell.angle_alpha   90.00
_cell.angle_beta   90.00
_cell.angle_gamma   90.00
#
_symmetry.space_group_name_H-M   'P 1'
#
loop_
_entity.id
_entity.type
_entity.pdbx_description
1 polymer ?
#
loop_
_entity_poly.entity_id
_entity_poly.type
_entity_poly.pdbx_seq_one_letter_code
_entity_poly.pdbx_strand_id
1 'polypeptide(L)'
;MSAGSPNDQSNNRLAEGDWEARLSSELAGLQGLADEVDGDPEALLLLLRRLEDLHRTIQDGPFRASLPADRGELFNLLQGMERSGGWPYIPRLQLRTFLDLLQSGDDTSALAA
;
A
#
# COMPACT_ATOMS: atom_id res chain seq x y z
N MET A 1 -36.62 12.07 -16.28
CA MET A 1 -35.28 11.79 -16.84
C MET A 1 -34.37 11.50 -15.65
N SER A 2 -34.19 10.22 -15.32
CA SER A 2 -33.42 9.82 -14.13
C SER A 2 -31.93 9.95 -14.44
N ALA A 3 -31.24 10.83 -13.72
CA ALA A 3 -29.79 10.90 -13.74
C ALA A 3 -29.26 9.66 -12.98
N GLY A 4 -28.67 8.71 -13.70
CA GLY A 4 -27.94 7.61 -13.09
C GLY A 4 -26.70 8.17 -12.38
N SER A 5 -26.55 7.85 -11.09
CA SER A 5 -25.38 8.24 -10.31
C SER A 5 -24.09 7.75 -10.97
N PRO A 6 -23.06 8.59 -11.16
CA PRO A 6 -21.80 8.20 -11.78
C PRO A 6 -21.04 7.12 -10.99
N ASN A 7 -21.35 6.96 -9.70
CA ASN A 7 -20.70 5.99 -8.81
C ASN A 7 -21.06 4.52 -9.13
N ASP A 8 -22.23 4.28 -9.73
CA ASP A 8 -22.72 2.93 -10.02
C ASP A 8 -21.97 2.31 -11.23
N GLN A 9 -21.59 3.13 -12.20
CA GLN A 9 -20.84 2.70 -13.39
C GLN A 9 -19.37 2.36 -13.07
N SER A 10 -18.74 3.07 -12.14
CA SER A 10 -17.38 2.79 -11.69
C SER A 10 -17.29 1.47 -10.93
N ASN A 11 -18.27 1.20 -10.05
CA ASN A 11 -18.38 -0.09 -9.35
C ASN A 11 -18.63 -1.26 -10.32
N ASN A 12 -19.44 -1.05 -11.36
CA ASN A 12 -19.72 -2.08 -12.35
C ASN A 12 -18.49 -2.51 -13.18
N ARG A 13 -17.54 -1.60 -13.42
CA ARG A 13 -16.29 -1.89 -14.17
C ARG A 13 -15.25 -2.68 -13.38
N LEU A 14 -15.23 -2.54 -12.06
CA LEU A 14 -14.37 -3.35 -11.18
C LEU A 14 -15.00 -4.72 -10.92
N ALA A 15 -16.34 -4.82 -11.02
CA ALA A 15 -17.13 -6.03 -10.84
C ALA A 15 -17.22 -6.92 -12.09
N GLU A 16 -16.78 -6.47 -13.26
CA GLU A 16 -16.45 -7.36 -14.38
C GLU A 16 -15.23 -8.19 -13.94
N GLY A 17 -15.49 -9.38 -13.37
CA GLY A 17 -14.65 -10.14 -12.44
C GLY A 17 -13.21 -10.49 -12.83
N ASP A 18 -12.73 -10.01 -13.97
CA ASP A 18 -11.38 -10.21 -14.47
C ASP A 18 -10.36 -9.26 -13.84
N TRP A 19 -10.78 -8.05 -13.40
CA TRP A 19 -9.83 -7.07 -12.83
C TRP A 19 -9.30 -7.50 -11.46
N GLU A 20 -10.20 -7.86 -10.54
CA GLU A 20 -9.83 -8.31 -9.19
C GLU A 20 -9.01 -9.61 -9.24
N ALA A 21 -9.40 -10.54 -10.12
CA ALA A 21 -8.67 -11.79 -10.33
C ALA A 21 -7.26 -11.53 -10.88
N ARG A 22 -7.11 -10.61 -11.84
CA ARG A 22 -5.79 -10.22 -12.36
C ARG A 22 -4.95 -9.56 -11.28
N LEU A 23 -5.50 -8.60 -10.52
CA LEU A 23 -4.79 -7.95 -9.42
C LEU A 23 -4.32 -8.97 -8.39
N SER A 24 -5.18 -9.91 -8.00
CA SER A 24 -4.84 -11.00 -7.08
C SER A 24 -3.67 -11.85 -7.59
N SER A 25 -3.65 -12.16 -8.89
CA SER A 25 -2.55 -12.90 -9.52
C SER A 25 -1.23 -12.15 -9.49
N GLU A 26 -1.24 -10.84 -9.78
CA GLU A 26 -0.03 -10.00 -9.73
C GLU A 26 0.51 -9.91 -8.29
N LEU A 27 -0.38 -9.73 -7.31
CA LEU A 27 -0.02 -9.70 -5.89
C LEU A 27 0.58 -11.03 -5.41
N ALA A 28 0.03 -12.17 -5.87
CA ALA A 28 0.60 -13.48 -5.57
C ALA A 28 2.02 -13.63 -6.16
N GLY A 29 2.28 -13.08 -7.34
CA GLY A 29 3.62 -13.05 -7.93
C GLY A 29 4.61 -12.22 -7.11
N LEU A 30 4.19 -11.04 -6.64
CA LEU A 30 5.00 -10.20 -5.75
C LEU A 30 5.30 -10.87 -4.40
N GLN A 31 4.34 -11.62 -3.87
CA GLN A 31 4.56 -12.43 -2.67
C GLN A 31 5.57 -13.55 -2.93
N GLY A 32 5.47 -14.24 -4.07
CA GLY A 32 6.44 -15.27 -4.46
C GLY A 32 7.87 -14.74 -4.55
N LEU A 33 8.06 -13.51 -5.06
CA LEU A 33 9.39 -12.87 -5.05
C LEU A 33 9.91 -12.63 -3.63
N ALA A 34 9.06 -12.28 -2.68
CA ALA A 34 9.47 -12.12 -1.29
C ALA A 34 9.88 -13.46 -0.67
N ASP A 35 9.12 -14.52 -0.96
CA ASP A 35 9.40 -15.87 -0.46
C ASP A 35 10.71 -16.43 -1.05
N GLU A 36 11.05 -16.11 -2.31
CA GLU A 36 12.30 -16.51 -2.98
C GLU A 36 13.55 -15.92 -2.31
N VAL A 37 13.44 -14.72 -1.74
CA VAL A 37 14.55 -14.00 -1.09
C VAL A 37 14.42 -13.95 0.43
N ASP A 38 13.63 -14.86 1.01
CA ASP A 38 13.48 -14.94 2.46
C ASP A 38 14.85 -15.10 3.15
N GLY A 39 15.05 -14.34 4.22
CA GLY A 39 16.33 -14.24 4.91
C GLY A 39 17.41 -13.36 4.23
N ASP A 40 17.15 -12.78 3.06
CA ASP A 40 18.01 -11.76 2.42
C ASP A 40 17.43 -10.34 2.63
N PRO A 41 17.91 -9.61 3.66
CA PRO A 41 17.37 -8.29 3.98
C PRO A 41 17.61 -7.24 2.89
N GLU A 42 18.67 -7.36 2.09
CA GLU A 42 18.97 -6.39 1.03
C GLU A 42 18.03 -6.56 -0.16
N ALA A 43 17.78 -7.80 -0.57
CA ALA A 43 16.83 -8.12 -1.62
C ALA A 43 15.38 -7.78 -1.22
N LEU A 44 14.98 -8.08 0.02
CA LEU A 44 13.68 -7.69 0.55
C LEU A 44 13.53 -6.16 0.60
N LEU A 45 14.56 -5.43 1.01
CA LEU A 45 14.55 -3.97 1.01
C LEU A 45 14.42 -3.39 -0.40
N LEU A 46 15.08 -4.00 -1.39
CA LEU A 46 14.93 -3.60 -2.79
C LEU A 46 13.49 -3.79 -3.26
N LEU A 47 12.87 -4.94 -2.97
CA LEU A 47 11.47 -5.23 -3.31
C LEU A 47 10.53 -4.17 -2.69
N LEU A 48 10.67 -3.90 -1.39
CA LEU A 48 9.87 -2.90 -0.69
C LEU A 48 10.01 -1.50 -1.30
N ARG A 49 11.23 -1.08 -1.68
CA ARG A 49 11.45 0.22 -2.34
C ARG A 49 10.74 0.31 -3.69
N ARG A 50 10.74 -0.77 -4.47
CA ARG A 50 10.03 -0.80 -5.77
C ARG A 50 8.52 -0.73 -5.59
N LEU A 51 7.98 -1.41 -4.59
CA LEU A 51 6.55 -1.32 -4.26
C LEU A 51 6.15 0.09 -3.81
N GLU A 52 7.00 0.76 -3.04
CA GLU A 52 6.78 2.16 -2.66
C GLU A 52 6.80 3.10 -3.88
N ASP A 53 7.76 2.94 -4.78
CA ASP A 53 7.82 3.75 -6.01
C ASP A 53 6.55 3.57 -6.88
N LEU A 54 6.07 2.32 -7.00
CA LEU A 54 4.83 2.00 -7.71
C LEU A 54 3.63 2.64 -7.01
N HIS A 55 3.53 2.50 -5.69
CA HIS A 55 2.48 3.11 -4.88
C HIS A 55 2.44 4.63 -5.10
N ARG A 56 3.58 5.31 -4.99
CA ARG A 56 3.68 6.76 -5.22
C ARG A 56 3.27 7.16 -6.62
N THR A 57 3.67 6.39 -7.64
CA THR A 57 3.29 6.65 -9.04
C THR A 57 1.77 6.56 -9.23
N ILE A 58 1.12 5.57 -8.62
CA ILE A 58 -0.34 5.41 -8.66
C ILE A 58 -1.01 6.57 -7.90
N GLN A 59 -0.50 6.91 -6.71
CA GLN A 59 -1.03 7.98 -5.87
C GLN A 59 -0.95 9.34 -6.56
N ASP A 60 0.24 9.72 -7.06
CA ASP A 60 0.52 11.03 -7.67
C ASP A 60 -0.12 11.17 -9.06
N GLY A 61 -0.31 10.06 -9.78
CA GLY A 61 -0.89 10.03 -11.13
C GLY A 61 -2.39 9.70 -11.14
N PRO A 62 -2.78 8.45 -11.48
CA PRO A 62 -4.16 8.07 -11.73
C PRO A 62 -5.09 8.30 -10.53
N PHE A 63 -4.63 8.05 -9.30
CA PHE A 63 -5.45 8.30 -8.12
C PHE A 63 -5.75 9.79 -7.94
N ARG A 64 -4.73 10.65 -7.91
CA ARG A 64 -4.90 12.11 -7.84
C ARG A 64 -5.75 12.66 -8.99
N ALA A 65 -5.56 12.16 -10.20
CA ALA A 65 -6.33 12.56 -11.37
C ALA A 65 -7.81 12.13 -11.30
N SER A 66 -8.11 11.07 -10.54
CA SER A 66 -9.47 10.55 -10.32
C SER A 66 -10.21 11.24 -9.18
N LEU A 67 -9.54 12.12 -8.40
CA LEU A 67 -10.18 12.80 -7.29
C LEU A 67 -11.30 13.74 -7.79
N PRO A 68 -12.47 13.76 -7.13
CA PRO A 68 -13.54 14.68 -7.48
C PRO A 68 -13.08 16.14 -7.39
N ALA A 69 -13.41 16.93 -8.41
CA ALA A 69 -13.16 18.36 -8.40
C ALA A 69 -14.14 19.10 -7.47
N ASP A 70 -15.34 18.54 -7.26
CA ASP A 70 -16.30 19.06 -6.31
C ASP A 70 -15.88 18.76 -4.87
N ARG A 71 -15.94 19.79 -4.01
CA ARG A 71 -15.50 19.68 -2.60
C ARG A 71 -16.40 18.77 -1.78
N GLY A 72 -17.69 18.71 -2.08
CA GLY A 72 -18.64 17.85 -1.37
C GLY A 72 -18.42 16.38 -1.70
N GLU A 73 -18.22 16.06 -2.99
CA GLU A 73 -17.86 14.71 -3.43
C GLU A 73 -16.50 14.27 -2.89
N LEU A 74 -15.50 15.16 -2.89
CA LEU A 74 -14.20 14.90 -2.29
C LEU A 74 -14.33 14.62 -0.79
N PHE A 75 -15.12 15.42 -0.06
CA PHE A 75 -15.36 15.21 1.37
C PHE A 75 -16.03 13.86 1.65
N ASN A 76 -17.03 13.48 0.86
CA ASN A 76 -17.69 12.18 0.99
C ASN A 76 -16.75 11.01 0.70
N LEU A 77 -15.89 11.14 -0.32
CA LEU A 77 -14.86 10.16 -0.63
C LEU A 77 -13.87 10.00 0.54
N LEU A 78 -13.35 11.11 1.07
CA LEU A 78 -12.41 11.11 2.19
C LEU A 78 -13.03 10.52 3.45
N GLN A 79 -14.28 10.87 3.76
CA GLN A 79 -14.99 10.31 4.90
C GLN A 79 -15.26 8.80 4.74
N GLY A 80 -15.49 8.33 3.52
CA GLY A 80 -15.56 6.91 3.19
C GLY A 80 -14.23 6.19 3.44
N MET A 81 -13.13 6.77 2.98
CA MET A 81 -11.77 6.24 3.16
C MET A 81 -11.33 6.19 4.63
N GLU A 82 -11.66 7.20 5.44
CA GLU A 82 -11.39 7.20 6.88
C GLU A 82 -12.13 6.08 7.61
N ARG A 83 -13.38 5.77 7.22
CA ARG A 83 -14.16 4.69 7.83
C ARG A 83 -13.68 3.30 7.47
N SER A 84 -13.06 3.12 6.29
CA SER A 84 -12.54 1.83 5.82
C SER A 84 -11.11 1.52 6.27
N GLY A 85 -10.42 2.42 6.98
CA GLY A 85 -9.08 2.16 7.53
C GLY A 85 -7.97 3.12 7.13
N GLY A 86 -8.29 4.28 6.53
CA GLY A 86 -7.36 5.39 6.35
C GLY A 86 -6.77 5.55 4.94
N TRP A 87 -6.06 6.68 4.75
CA TRP A 87 -5.27 7.02 3.55
C TRP A 87 -4.31 5.86 3.19
N PRO A 88 -3.96 5.61 1.90
CA PRO A 88 -3.05 4.54 1.52
C PRO A 88 -1.88 4.42 2.49
N TYR A 89 -1.94 3.39 3.32
CA TYR A 89 -1.09 3.24 4.49
C TYR A 89 0.23 2.68 3.98
N ILE A 90 1.22 3.55 3.75
CA ILE A 90 2.61 3.11 3.56
C ILE A 90 3.08 2.66 4.94
N PRO A 91 3.33 1.36 5.18
CA PRO A 91 3.95 0.92 6.41
C PRO A 91 5.38 1.47 6.38
N ARG A 92 5.61 2.59 7.07
CA ARG A 92 6.95 2.97 7.49
C ARG A 92 7.33 1.99 8.58
N LEU A 93 7.70 0.78 8.18
CA LEU A 93 8.41 -0.15 9.04
C LEU A 93 9.78 0.48 9.33
N GLN A 94 9.75 1.44 10.24
CA GLN A 94 10.60 1.45 11.38
C GLN A 94 12.10 1.26 11.10
N LEU A 95 12.66 2.08 10.21
CA LEU A 95 14.09 2.38 10.28
C LEU A 95 14.48 2.79 11.71
N ARG A 96 13.56 3.46 12.43
CA ARG A 96 13.68 3.73 13.86
C ARG A 96 13.67 2.49 14.75
N THR A 97 12.71 1.57 14.63
CA THR A 97 12.70 0.35 15.47
C THR A 97 13.86 -0.58 15.14
N PHE A 98 14.30 -0.63 13.87
CA PHE A 98 15.52 -1.33 13.47
C PHE A 98 16.79 -0.67 14.04
N LEU A 99 16.88 0.67 14.03
CA LEU A 99 17.97 1.40 14.68
C LEU A 99 17.95 1.27 16.21
N ASP A 100 16.77 1.24 16.84
CA ASP A 100 16.60 1.04 18.28
C ASP A 100 17.00 -0.39 18.70
N LEU A 101 16.69 -1.40 17.87
CA LEU A 101 17.13 -2.79 18.06
C LEU A 101 18.65 -2.95 17.90
N LEU A 102 19.27 -2.24 16.95
CA LEU A 102 20.73 -2.22 16.79
C LEU A 102 21.43 -1.48 17.94
N GLN A 103 20.84 -0.40 18.48
CA GLN A 103 21.39 0.34 19.63
C GLN A 103 21.21 -0.41 20.95
N SER A 104 20.18 -1.25 21.07
CA SER A 104 19.94 -2.10 22.25
C SER A 104 20.82 -3.36 22.27
N GLY A 105 21.53 -3.65 21.18
CA GLY A 105 22.36 -4.85 21.01
C GLY A 105 23.78 -4.77 21.58
N ASP A 106 24.23 -3.61 22.07
CA ASP A 106 25.60 -3.43 22.59
C ASP A 106 25.78 -3.76 24.09
N ASP A 107 24.73 -4.19 24.80
CA ASP A 107 24.80 -4.59 26.22
C ASP A 107 24.72 -6.12 26.44
N THR A 108 25.17 -6.94 25.48
CA THR A 108 25.33 -8.40 25.67
C THR A 108 26.80 -8.83 25.73
N SER A 109 27.67 -7.98 26.31
CA SER A 109 29.07 -8.32 26.59
C SER A 109 29.51 -7.94 28.01
N ALA A 110 28.62 -8.10 29.00
CA ALA A 110 28.97 -8.01 30.42
C ALA A 110 28.27 -9.08 31.29
N LEU A 111 28.01 -10.27 30.73
CA LEU A 111 27.58 -11.46 31.48
C LEU A 111 28.44 -12.69 31.13
N ALA A 112 29.76 -12.53 31.09
CA ALA A 112 30.71 -13.65 31.06
C ALA A 112 32.13 -13.21 31.46
N ALA A 113 32.36 -12.89 32.74
CA ALA A 113 33.59 -13.15 33.52
C ALA A 113 33.48 -12.48 34.91
#